data_AF-A0A564G183-F1
#
_entry.id   AF-A0A564G183-F1
#
_cell.length_a   1.000
_cell.length_b   1.000
_cell.length_c   1.000
_cell.angle_alpha   90.00
_cell.angle_beta   90.00
_cell.angle_gamma   90.00
#
_symmetry.space_group_name_H-M   'P 1'
#
loop_
_entity.id
_entity.type
_entity.pdbx_description
1 polymer ?
#
loop_
_entity_poly.entity_id
_entity_poly.type
_entity_poly.pdbx_seq_one_letter_code
_entity_poly.pdbx_strand_id
1 'polypeptide(L)' 'MFMYCCIAIEVEGRMRLITATSEREAALAAEAVLRRHSSEVLSLGYAVECENRAAGERIADYLADVAFELTH' A
#
# COMPACT_ATOMS: atom_id res chain seq x y z
N MET A 1 -4.76 -19.06 -8.20
CA MET A 1 -5.15 -17.66 -7.94
C MET A 1 -3.96 -16.82 -8.37
N PHE A 2 -4.06 -16.05 -9.46
CA PHE A 2 -2.94 -15.23 -9.94
C PHE A 2 -2.86 -13.99 -9.05
N MET A 3 -1.78 -13.88 -8.28
CA MET A 3 -1.54 -12.77 -7.36
C MET A 3 -0.64 -11.78 -8.07
N TYR A 4 -1.20 -10.63 -8.46
CA TYR A 4 -0.45 -9.61 -9.20
C TYR A 4 0.47 -8.80 -8.28
N CYS A 5 -0.06 -8.37 -7.13
CA CYS A 5 0.67 -7.65 -6.09
C CYS A 5 0.24 -8.10 -4.69
N CYS A 6 1.20 -8.09 -3.77
CA CYS A 6 1.06 -8.24 -2.34
C CYS A 6 1.62 -6.97 -1.68
N ILE A 7 0.83 -6.30 -0.85
CA ILE A 7 1.26 -5.13 -0.09
C ILE A 7 1.11 -5.45 1.39
N ALA A 8 2.20 -5.30 2.14
CA ALA A 8 2.20 -5.41 3.58
C ALA A 8 2.24 -4.00 4.18
N ILE A 9 1.29 -3.65 5.04
CA ILE A 9 1.21 -2.34 5.71
C ILE A 9 1.20 -2.60 7.22
N GLU A 10 2.15 -2.02 7.95
CA GLU A 10 2.15 -2.04 9.41
C GLU A 10 1.16 -0.99 9.92
N VAL A 11 0.14 -1.40 10.68
CA VAL A 11 -0.90 -0.54 11.25
C VAL A 11 -1.07 -0.91 12.72
N GLU A 12 -0.94 0.05 13.65
CA GLU A 12 -1.06 -0.18 15.10
C GLU A 12 -0.16 -1.35 15.60
N GLY A 13 1.05 -1.49 15.04
CA GLY A 13 1.97 -2.59 15.36
C GLY A 13 1.53 -3.96 14.83
N ARG A 14 0.58 -4.01 13.88
CA ARG A 14 0.11 -5.22 13.21
C ARG A 14 0.31 -5.12 11.71
N MET A 15 0.85 -6.18 11.11
CA MET A 15 0.94 -6.28 9.66
C MET A 15 -0.42 -6.62 9.06
N ARG A 16 -0.87 -5.80 8.12
CA ARG A 16 -2.00 -6.08 7.22
C ARG A 16 -1.46 -6.43 5.84
N LEU A 17 -1.86 -7.59 5.34
CA LEU A 17 -1.52 -8.05 3.98
C LEU A 17 -2.69 -7.79 3.05
N ILE A 18 -2.39 -7.19 1.90
CA ILE A 18 -3.32 -6.90 0.81
C ILE A 18 -2.83 -7.68 -0.40
N THR A 19 -3.62 -8.66 -0.85
CA THR A 19 -3.36 -9.37 -2.10
C THR A 19 -4.31 -8.84 -3.17
N ALA A 20 -3.78 -8.47 -4.32
CA ALA A 20 -4.55 -7.93 -5.43
C ALA A 20 -4.26 -8.69 -6.73
N THR A 21 -5.26 -8.73 -7.60
CA THR A 21 -5.20 -9.36 -8.93
C THR A 21 -4.87 -8.34 -10.03
N SER A 22 -4.78 -7.05 -9.68
CA SER A 22 -4.38 -5.97 -10.60
C SER A 22 -3.69 -4.83 -9.86
N GLU A 23 -2.94 -4.00 -10.60
CA GLU A 23 -2.30 -2.78 -10.09
C GLU A 23 -3.32 -1.82 -9.48
N ARG A 24 -4.46 -1.63 -10.15
CA ARG A 24 -5.53 -0.73 -9.71
C ARG A 24 -6.17 -1.20 -8.40
N GLU A 25 -6.44 -2.49 -8.27
CA GLU A 25 -6.98 -3.07 -7.04
C GLU A 25 -5.99 -2.91 -5.88
N ALA A 26 -4.70 -3.14 -6.13
CA ALA A 26 -3.64 -2.97 -5.14
C ALA A 26 -3.59 -1.53 -4.63
N ALA A 27 -3.56 -0.56 -5.54
CA ALA A 27 -3.51 0.86 -5.21
C ALA A 27 -4.73 1.32 -4.39
N LEU A 28 -5.95 0.99 -4.84
CA LEU A 28 -7.18 1.38 -4.15
C LEU A 28 -7.30 0.74 -2.76
N ALA A 29 -6.94 -0.53 -2.62
CA ALA A 29 -7.03 -1.23 -1.35
C ALA A 29 -5.99 -0.68 -0.34
N ALA A 30 -4.76 -0.43 -0.78
CA ALA A 30 -3.72 0.14 0.06
C ALA A 30 -4.03 1.59 0.46
N GLU A 31 -4.50 2.42 -0.47
CA GLU A 31 -4.94 3.78 -0.18
C GLU A 31 -6.09 3.80 0.84
N ALA A 32 -7.08 2.90 0.69
CA ALA A 32 -8.18 2.82 1.64
C ALA A 32 -7.70 2.49 3.07
N VAL A 33 -6.64 1.70 3.21
CA VAL A 33 -5.99 1.44 4.50
C VAL A 33 -5.30 2.70 5.01
N LEU A 34 -4.48 3.37 4.20
CA LEU A 34 -3.79 4.61 4.59
C LEU A 34 -4.78 5.70 5.03
N ARG A 35 -5.85 5.93 4.26
CA ARG A 35 -6.87 6.93 4.58
C ARG A 35 -7.65 6.60 5.85
N ARG A 36 -7.88 5.32 6.13
CA ARG A 36 -8.56 4.88 7.36
C ARG A 36 -7.70 5.13 8.60
N HIS A 37 -6.38 5.08 8.45
CA HIS A 37 -5.40 5.26 9.53
C HIS A 37 -4.62 6.57 9.38
N SER A 38 -5.25 7.62 8.81
CA SER A 38 -4.60 8.89 8.48
C SER A 38 -3.90 9.56 9.66
N SER A 39 -4.44 9.42 10.87
CA SER A 39 -3.85 9.94 12.11
C SER A 39 -2.54 9.25 12.53
N GLU A 40 -2.23 8.09 11.96
CA GLU A 40 -1.08 7.24 12.33
C GLU A 40 -0.06 7.09 11.20
N VAL A 41 -0.27 7.77 10.06
CA VAL A 41 0.50 7.60 8.81
C VAL A 41 2.00 7.77 9.00
N LEU A 42 2.45 8.64 9.90
CA LEU A 42 3.87 8.85 10.22
C LEU A 42 4.57 7.60 10.78
N SER A 43 3.81 6.60 11.24
CA SER A 43 4.34 5.33 11.77
C SER A 43 4.09 4.13 10.85
N LEU A 44 3.38 4.32 9.72
CA LEU A 44 3.05 3.22 8.83
C LEU A 44 4.25 2.89 7.92
N GLY A 45 4.91 1.76 8.18
CA GLY A 45 5.81 1.13 7.21
C GLY A 45 5.02 0.28 6.21
N TYR A 46 5.45 0.26 4.94
CA TYR A 46 4.87 -0.67 3.96
C TYR A 46 5.92 -1.34 3.07
N ALA A 47 5.59 -2.53 2.59
CA ALA A 47 6.35 -3.30 1.62
C ALA A 47 5.45 -3.68 0.45
N VAL A 48 5.95 -3.55 -0.78
CA VAL A 48 5.22 -3.87 -2.01
C VAL A 48 5.98 -4.94 -2.77
N GLU A 49 5.33 -6.08 -3.00
CA GLU A 49 5.85 -7.16 -3.83
C GLU A 49 4.87 -7.42 -4.97
N CYS A 50 5.33 -7.33 -6.22
CA CYS A 50 4.50 -7.57 -7.39
C CYS A 50 5.21 -8.52 -8.36
N GLU A 51 4.43 -9.26 -9.16
CA GLU A 51 4.98 -10.08 -10.25
C GLU A 51 5.79 -9.22 -11.24
N ASN A 52 5.33 -7.99 -11.47
CA ASN A 52 6.03 -6.99 -12.27
C ASN A 52 6.68 -5.94 -11.38
N ARG A 53 8.03 -5.90 -11.38
CA ARG A 53 8.81 -4.91 -10.63
C ARG A 53 8.40 -3.47 -10.93
N ALA A 54 8.17 -3.11 -12.19
CA ALA A 54 7.78 -1.76 -12.56
C ALA A 54 6.40 -1.39 -12.03
N ALA A 55 5.49 -2.36 -11.88
CA ALA A 55 4.20 -2.13 -11.23
C ALA A 55 4.36 -1.93 -9.72
N GLY A 56 5.26 -2.71 -9.08
CA GLY A 56 5.61 -2.51 -7.68
C GLY A 56 6.19 -1.12 -7.41
N GLU A 57 7.10 -0.64 -8.26
CA GLU A 57 7.67 0.71 -8.17
C GLU A 57 6.58 1.78 -8.32
N ARG A 58 5.69 1.69 -9.32
CA ARG A 58 4.57 2.64 -9.46
C ARG A 58 3.63 2.66 -8.27
N ILE A 59 3.32 1.50 -7.70
CA ILE A 59 2.46 1.39 -6.51
C ILE A 59 3.17 2.01 -5.31
N ALA A 60 4.46 1.75 -5.12
CA ALA A 60 5.22 2.33 -4.02
C ALA A 60 5.27 3.86 -4.12
N ASP A 61 5.56 4.42 -5.30
CA ASP A 61 5.55 5.86 -5.53
C ASP A 61 4.17 6.47 -5.25
N TYR A 62 3.10 5.83 -5.74
CA TYR A 62 1.73 6.25 -5.47
C TYR A 62 1.40 6.28 -3.97
N LEU A 63 1.80 5.25 -3.23
CA LEU A 63 1.54 5.19 -1.79
C LEU A 63 2.38 6.19 -0.99
N ALA A 64 3.59 6.51 -1.45
CA ALA A 64 4.40 7.58 -0.88
C ALA A 64 3.72 8.94 -1.04
N ASP A 65 3.19 9.23 -2.23
CA ASP A 65 2.43 10.46 -2.50
C ASP A 65 1.18 10.56 -1.62
N VAL A 66 0.40 9.48 -1.52
CA VAL A 66 -0.79 9.42 -0.64
C VAL A 66 -0.40 9.63 0.83
N ALA A 67 0.68 8.99 1.30
CA ALA A 67 1.13 9.17 2.68
C ALA A 67 1.58 10.62 2.95
N PHE A 68 2.25 11.24 1.98
CA PHE A 68 2.63 12.65 2.05
C PHE A 68 1.40 13.57 2.12
N GLU A 69 0.38 13.33 1.28
CA GLU A 69 -0.90 14.09 1.31
C GLU A 69 -1.64 13.96 2.64
N LEU A 70 -1.57 12.80 3.30
CA LEU A 70 -2.28 12.57 4.57
C LEU A 70 -1.56 13.15 5.79
N THR A 71 -0.28 13.50 5.67
CA THR A 71 0.55 14.02 6.76
C THR A 71 0.72 15.55 6.73
N HIS A 72 0.24 16.20 5.67
CA HIS A 72 0.25 17.66 5.48
C HIS A 72 -1.17 18.24 5.51
#